data_AF-A0A7W1SIY0-F1
#
_entry.id   AF-A0A7W1SIY0-F1
#
_cell.length_a   1.000
_cell.length_b   1.000
_cell.length_c   1.000
_cell.angle_alpha   90.00
_cell.angle_beta   90.00
_cell.angle_gamma   90.00
#
_symmetry.space_group_name_H-M   'P 1'
#
loop_
_entity.id
_entity.type
_entity.pdbx_description
1 polymer ?
#
loop_
_entity_poly.entity_id
_entity_poly.type
_entity_poly.pdbx_seq_one_letter_code
_entity_poly.pdbx_strand_id
1 'polypeptide(L)'
;NPIVPLDQAVTMVNFDMVGRLRDGKLIVYGVETADEMRAIVDGANTTGALSIRAVGDGYGPSDHSSFYGKGIPVLHLFTDLHDDYHRATDDADKVSAEGIARIVGYAERVIRDIASRPGRLTPRQAAAPAPRAAGSGSGVYLGSIPDMGSDVKGMQLTGVRAGSPADDAGIRAGDVIVRFGGREVTDIYTYTDAMNAFKPGDVVEVELLREGQRVVAQVTLGRRP
;
A
#
# COMPACT_ATOMS: atom_id res chain seq x y z
N ASN A 1 14.33 -19.53 -14.38
CA ASN A 1 13.84 -20.92 -14.18
C ASN A 1 13.75 -21.19 -12.69
N PRO A 2 12.55 -21.13 -12.09
CA PRO A 2 12.39 -21.42 -10.67
C PRO A 2 12.73 -22.89 -10.37
N ILE A 3 13.18 -23.15 -9.14
CA ILE A 3 13.58 -24.50 -8.67
C ILE A 3 12.37 -25.45 -8.66
N VAL A 4 11.18 -24.91 -8.37
CA VAL A 4 9.90 -25.62 -8.47
C VAL A 4 9.15 -25.08 -9.69
N PRO A 5 8.60 -25.93 -10.58
CA PRO A 5 7.75 -25.50 -11.67
C PRO A 5 6.59 -24.60 -11.19
N LEU A 6 6.28 -23.54 -11.93
CA LEU A 6 5.28 -22.54 -11.49
C LEU A 6 3.87 -23.13 -11.39
N ASP A 7 3.54 -24.13 -12.21
CA ASP A 7 2.28 -24.87 -12.16
C ASP A 7 2.14 -25.73 -10.88
N GLN A 8 3.25 -26.02 -10.20
CA GLN A 8 3.23 -26.70 -8.90
C GLN A 8 3.09 -25.72 -7.72
N ALA A 9 3.30 -24.42 -7.92
CA ALA A 9 3.13 -23.41 -6.87
C ALA A 9 1.66 -23.34 -6.41
N VAL A 10 1.43 -23.45 -5.10
CA VAL A 10 0.08 -23.35 -4.50
C VAL A 10 -0.31 -21.89 -4.28
N THR A 11 0.65 -21.10 -3.81
CA THR A 11 0.50 -19.67 -3.52
C THR A 11 1.89 -19.04 -3.52
N MET A 12 1.96 -17.73 -3.74
CA MET A 12 3.15 -16.92 -3.48
C MET A 12 2.88 -15.98 -2.31
N VAL A 13 3.73 -16.00 -1.29
CA VAL A 13 3.62 -15.12 -0.12
C VAL A 13 4.78 -14.13 -0.14
N ASN A 14 4.45 -12.84 -0.22
CA ASN A 14 5.38 -11.74 -0.30
C ASN A 14 5.45 -10.97 1.02
N PHE A 15 6.65 -10.60 1.44
CA PHE A 15 6.88 -9.71 2.58
C PHE A 15 7.66 -8.51 2.05
N ASP A 16 7.00 -7.36 1.97
CA ASP A 16 7.62 -6.12 1.50
C ASP A 16 7.38 -5.05 2.57
N MET A 17 8.45 -4.43 3.05
CA MET A 17 8.41 -3.48 4.17
C MET A 17 7.56 -3.98 5.35
N VAL A 18 8.02 -5.04 6.01
CA VAL A 18 7.37 -5.60 7.23
C VAL A 18 8.07 -5.18 8.53
N GLY A 19 9.08 -4.31 8.43
CA GLY A 19 9.90 -3.88 9.56
C GLY A 19 9.34 -2.72 10.36
N ARG A 20 8.32 -2.00 9.85
CA ARG A 20 7.84 -0.73 10.41
C ARG A 20 6.42 -0.86 10.94
N LEU A 21 6.14 -1.90 11.73
CA LEU A 21 4.82 -2.12 12.32
C LEU A 21 4.44 -0.95 13.25
N ARG A 22 3.40 -0.19 12.87
CA ARG A 22 2.83 0.95 13.62
C ARG A 22 1.40 0.62 14.03
N ASP A 23 1.06 0.86 15.29
CA ASP A 23 -0.29 0.62 15.84
C ASP A 23 -0.85 -0.80 15.61
N GLY A 24 0.04 -1.78 15.39
CA GLY A 24 -0.33 -3.14 15.03
C GLY A 24 -0.96 -3.29 13.63
N LYS A 25 -1.00 -2.24 12.80
CA LYS A 25 -1.59 -2.26 11.47
C LYS A 25 -0.76 -3.13 10.51
N LEU A 26 -1.39 -4.13 9.92
CA LEU A 26 -0.81 -4.95 8.85
C LEU A 26 -1.76 -4.98 7.67
N ILE A 27 -1.29 -4.55 6.50
CA ILE A 27 -2.02 -4.65 5.25
C ILE A 27 -1.70 -6.01 4.63
N VAL A 28 -2.75 -6.73 4.22
CA VAL A 28 -2.65 -8.04 3.55
C VAL A 28 -3.38 -7.95 2.22
N TYR A 29 -2.66 -7.78 1.11
CA TYR A 29 -3.23 -7.84 -0.24
C TYR A 29 -3.40 -9.29 -0.70
N GLY A 30 -4.27 -9.48 -1.69
CA GLY A 30 -4.44 -10.75 -2.39
C GLY A 30 -5.48 -11.69 -1.79
N VAL A 31 -6.34 -11.20 -0.89
CA VAL A 31 -7.34 -12.04 -0.20
C VAL A 31 -8.49 -12.51 -1.09
N GLU A 32 -8.61 -11.96 -2.30
CA GLU A 32 -9.55 -12.38 -3.35
C GLU A 32 -8.84 -13.11 -4.50
N THR A 33 -7.57 -13.50 -4.33
CA THR A 33 -6.81 -14.25 -5.35
C THR A 33 -7.11 -15.75 -5.34
N ALA A 34 -7.83 -16.23 -4.32
CA ALA A 34 -8.44 -17.55 -4.27
C ALA A 34 -9.69 -17.53 -3.39
N ASP A 35 -10.66 -18.40 -3.66
CA ASP A 35 -11.95 -18.44 -2.96
C ASP A 35 -11.80 -18.60 -1.44
N GLU A 36 -10.76 -19.30 -0.99
CA GLU A 36 -10.56 -19.63 0.43
C GLU A 36 -9.65 -18.66 1.17
N MET A 37 -8.96 -17.78 0.45
CA MET A 37 -7.85 -16.98 0.99
C MET A 37 -8.31 -16.04 2.10
N ARG A 38 -9.45 -15.38 1.93
CA ARG A 38 -10.01 -14.48 2.96
C ARG A 38 -10.28 -15.22 4.27
N ALA A 39 -10.92 -16.38 4.23
CA ALA A 39 -11.22 -17.15 5.44
C ALA A 39 -9.93 -17.60 6.17
N ILE A 40 -8.90 -17.97 5.42
CA ILE A 40 -7.59 -18.35 5.97
C ILE A 40 -6.91 -17.15 6.66
N VAL A 41 -6.87 -16.00 5.98
CA VAL A 41 -6.28 -14.75 6.48
C VAL A 41 -6.97 -14.28 7.76
N ASP A 42 -8.31 -14.30 7.77
CA ASP A 42 -9.11 -13.89 8.91
C ASP A 42 -8.97 -14.88 10.09
N GLY A 43 -8.97 -16.19 9.79
CA GLY A 43 -8.83 -17.26 10.78
C GLY A 43 -7.45 -17.33 11.46
N ALA A 44 -6.39 -16.86 10.79
CA ALA A 44 -5.03 -16.87 11.33
C ALA A 44 -4.76 -15.74 12.36
N ASN A 45 -5.60 -14.71 12.45
CA ASN A 45 -5.42 -13.59 13.38
C ASN A 45 -5.96 -13.88 14.79
N THR A 46 -5.58 -15.02 15.37
CA THR A 46 -6.16 -15.52 16.63
C THR A 46 -5.69 -14.81 17.90
N THR A 47 -4.55 -14.12 17.86
CA THR A 47 -3.97 -13.47 19.03
C THR A 47 -4.50 -12.05 19.26
N GLY A 48 -5.17 -11.46 18.25
CA GLY A 48 -5.58 -10.05 18.28
C GLY A 48 -4.41 -9.05 18.28
N ALA A 49 -3.18 -9.52 18.08
CA ALA A 49 -1.98 -8.68 18.16
C ALA A 49 -1.78 -7.78 16.92
N LEU A 50 -2.56 -8.01 15.86
CA LEU A 50 -2.51 -7.28 14.60
C LEU A 50 -3.90 -6.77 14.22
N SER A 51 -3.96 -5.54 13.73
CA SER A 51 -5.11 -4.96 13.06
C SER A 51 -4.95 -5.22 11.56
N ILE A 52 -5.58 -6.30 11.08
CA ILE A 52 -5.45 -6.75 9.69
C ILE A 52 -6.34 -5.92 8.78
N ARG A 53 -5.72 -5.29 7.77
CA ARG A 53 -6.42 -4.65 6.66
C ARG A 53 -6.28 -5.52 5.41
N ALA A 54 -7.32 -6.31 5.14
CA ALA A 54 -7.34 -7.27 4.04
C ALA A 54 -7.86 -6.63 2.74
N VAL A 55 -7.02 -6.61 1.70
CA VAL A 55 -7.27 -5.96 0.39
C VAL A 55 -7.40 -6.99 -0.73
N GLY A 56 -8.31 -6.74 -1.66
CA GLY A 56 -8.89 -7.70 -2.61
C GLY A 56 -7.90 -8.40 -3.56
N ASP A 57 -7.51 -7.74 -4.65
CA ASP A 57 -6.78 -8.40 -5.74
C ASP A 57 -5.27 -8.57 -5.49
N GLY A 58 -4.58 -9.21 -6.43
CA GLY A 58 -3.13 -9.47 -6.39
C GLY A 58 -2.28 -8.51 -7.23
N TYR A 59 -2.86 -7.42 -7.75
CA TYR A 59 -2.12 -6.41 -8.51
C TYR A 59 -1.67 -5.27 -7.60
N GLY A 60 -0.40 -4.93 -7.69
CA GLY A 60 0.23 -3.92 -6.86
C GLY A 60 1.69 -3.67 -7.27
N PRO A 61 2.36 -2.70 -6.65
CA PRO A 61 3.70 -2.29 -7.02
C PRO A 61 4.79 -3.17 -6.38
N SER A 62 4.63 -4.51 -6.38
CA SER A 62 5.61 -5.43 -5.81
C SER A 62 5.60 -6.81 -6.53
N ASP A 63 6.51 -7.71 -6.17
CA ASP A 63 6.83 -8.91 -6.95
C ASP A 63 5.68 -9.92 -7.07
N HIS A 64 4.79 -9.96 -6.08
CA HIS A 64 3.62 -10.84 -6.04
C HIS A 64 2.73 -10.71 -7.29
N SER A 65 2.63 -9.51 -7.86
CA SER A 65 1.78 -9.27 -9.04
C SER A 65 2.24 -10.02 -10.28
N SER A 66 3.54 -10.31 -10.40
CA SER A 66 4.07 -11.11 -11.52
C SER A 66 3.65 -12.59 -11.45
N PHE A 67 3.39 -13.11 -10.24
CA PHE A 67 2.85 -14.44 -10.01
C PHE A 67 1.33 -14.44 -10.19
N TYR A 68 0.65 -13.39 -9.71
CA TYR A 68 -0.78 -13.24 -9.91
C TYR A 68 -1.18 -13.16 -11.39
N GLY A 69 -0.40 -12.45 -12.20
CA GLY A 69 -0.56 -12.40 -13.65
C GLY A 69 -0.44 -13.78 -14.35
N LYS A 70 0.15 -14.77 -13.68
CA LYS A 70 0.26 -16.17 -14.15
C LYS A 70 -0.80 -17.09 -13.55
N GLY A 71 -1.82 -16.55 -12.89
CA GLY A 71 -2.92 -17.30 -12.28
C GLY A 71 -2.56 -17.99 -10.95
N ILE A 72 -1.45 -17.61 -10.32
CA ILE A 72 -1.03 -18.15 -9.03
C ILE A 72 -1.65 -17.27 -7.92
N PRO A 73 -2.38 -17.83 -6.95
CA PRO A 73 -2.85 -17.09 -5.77
C PRO A 73 -1.68 -16.42 -5.06
N VAL A 74 -1.89 -15.21 -4.54
CA VAL A 74 -0.85 -14.47 -3.85
C VAL A 74 -1.34 -13.85 -2.55
N LEU A 75 -0.43 -13.70 -1.61
CA LEU A 75 -0.59 -12.83 -0.44
C LEU A 75 0.59 -11.88 -0.37
N HIS A 76 0.34 -10.64 0.00
CA HIS A 76 1.39 -9.66 0.21
C HIS A 76 1.18 -8.93 1.53
N LEU A 77 2.14 -9.10 2.44
CA LEU A 77 2.16 -8.53 3.79
C LEU A 77 2.99 -7.25 3.79
N PHE A 78 2.40 -6.16 4.28
CA PHE A 78 2.96 -4.82 4.20
C PHE A 78 2.58 -3.97 5.43
N THR A 79 3.53 -3.28 6.06
CA THR A 79 3.26 -2.40 7.22
C THR A 79 2.98 -0.95 6.86
N ASP A 80 2.51 -0.70 5.62
CA ASP A 80 2.24 0.63 5.07
C ASP A 80 3.51 1.48 4.81
N LEU A 81 3.33 2.60 4.12
CA LEU A 81 4.40 3.53 3.80
C LEU A 81 4.86 4.30 5.03
N HIS A 82 6.10 4.78 4.97
CA HIS A 82 6.69 5.62 5.99
C HIS A 82 7.50 6.78 5.38
N ASP A 83 7.84 7.73 6.24
CA ASP A 83 8.57 8.96 5.96
C ASP A 83 9.97 8.72 5.38
N ASP A 84 10.63 7.65 5.82
CA ASP A 84 11.93 7.21 5.31
C ASP A 84 11.89 6.38 4.01
N TYR A 85 10.71 6.05 3.48
CA TYR A 85 10.62 5.18 2.30
C TYR A 85 11.35 5.78 1.10
N HIS A 86 12.21 4.99 0.46
CA HIS A 86 13.15 5.38 -0.59
C HIS A 86 14.17 6.47 -0.18
N ARG A 87 14.64 6.46 1.07
CA ARG A 87 15.67 7.39 1.55
C ARG A 87 16.85 6.64 2.15
N ALA A 88 18.01 7.29 2.14
CA ALA A 88 19.21 6.81 2.82
C ALA A 88 19.05 6.71 4.34
N THR A 89 18.01 7.33 4.90
CA THR A 89 17.69 7.29 6.34
C THR A 89 16.82 6.08 6.72
N ASP A 90 16.52 5.17 5.79
CA ASP A 90 15.81 3.94 6.12
C ASP A 90 16.76 2.91 6.72
N ASP A 91 17.16 3.19 7.96
CA ASP A 91 18.21 2.49 8.68
C ASP A 91 17.67 1.38 9.60
N ALA A 92 18.54 0.41 9.89
CA ALA A 92 18.20 -0.82 10.62
C ALA A 92 17.73 -0.57 12.07
N ASP A 93 18.15 0.52 12.71
CA ASP A 93 17.72 0.91 14.06
C ASP A 93 16.22 1.23 14.13
N LYS A 94 15.62 1.55 12.99
CA LYS A 94 14.19 1.87 12.91
C LYS A 94 13.30 0.65 12.65
N VAL A 95 13.89 -0.53 12.51
CA VAL A 95 13.19 -1.80 12.30
C VAL A 95 12.74 -2.39 13.64
N SER A 96 11.46 -2.70 13.75
CA SER A 96 10.89 -3.37 14.92
C SER A 96 11.03 -4.90 14.81
N ALA A 97 12.04 -5.46 15.47
CA ALA A 97 12.22 -6.91 15.55
C ALA A 97 10.99 -7.62 16.17
N GLU A 98 10.39 -7.01 17.20
CA GLU A 98 9.17 -7.52 17.81
C GLU A 98 7.98 -7.49 16.83
N GLY A 99 7.84 -6.39 16.07
CA GLY A 99 6.82 -6.26 15.04
C GLY A 99 6.96 -7.33 13.95
N ILE A 100 8.19 -7.55 13.48
CA ILE A 100 8.50 -8.62 12.53
C ILE A 100 8.14 -9.99 13.12
N ALA A 101 8.49 -10.28 14.37
CA ALA A 101 8.16 -11.55 15.00
C ALA A 101 6.64 -11.81 15.06
N ARG A 102 5.84 -10.78 15.35
CA ARG A 102 4.37 -10.86 15.32
C ARG A 102 3.84 -11.15 13.91
N ILE A 103 4.36 -10.46 12.90
CA ILE A 103 3.97 -10.64 11.49
C ILE A 103 4.36 -12.03 10.99
N VAL A 104 5.58 -12.49 11.27
CA VAL A 104 6.07 -13.82 10.89
C VAL A 104 5.26 -14.91 11.58
N GLY A 105 4.96 -14.77 12.87
CA GLY A 105 4.09 -15.74 13.56
C GLY A 105 2.67 -15.79 13.00
N TYR A 106 2.12 -14.65 12.57
CA TYR A 106 0.85 -14.61 11.85
C TYR A 106 0.94 -15.30 10.48
N ALA A 107 1.95 -14.96 9.68
CA ALA A 107 2.16 -15.53 8.36
C ALA A 107 2.42 -17.03 8.41
N GLU A 108 3.13 -17.53 9.44
CA GLU A 108 3.34 -18.95 9.67
C GLU A 108 1.99 -19.68 9.84
N ARG A 109 1.04 -19.11 10.59
CA ARG A 109 -0.29 -19.71 10.74
C ARG A 109 -1.06 -19.74 9.42
N VAL A 110 -1.01 -18.66 8.65
CA VAL A 110 -1.59 -18.61 7.29
C VAL A 110 -0.99 -19.68 6.38
N ILE A 111 0.34 -19.76 6.31
CA ILE A 111 1.07 -20.71 5.46
C ILE A 111 0.79 -22.14 5.91
N ARG A 112 0.74 -22.40 7.22
CA ARG A 112 0.45 -23.72 7.78
C ARG A 112 -0.97 -24.16 7.48
N ASP A 113 -1.95 -23.26 7.58
CA ASP A 113 -3.33 -23.53 7.16
C ASP A 113 -3.32 -23.94 5.68
N ILE A 114 -2.80 -23.10 4.78
CA ILE A 114 -2.69 -23.39 3.34
C ILE A 114 -2.02 -24.75 3.07
N ALA A 115 -0.89 -25.03 3.72
CA ALA A 115 -0.11 -26.23 3.49
C ALA A 115 -0.76 -27.52 4.04
N SER A 116 -1.63 -27.40 5.05
CA SER A 116 -2.30 -28.54 5.69
C SER A 116 -3.68 -28.85 5.12
N ARG A 117 -4.17 -28.04 4.17
CA ARG A 117 -5.48 -28.24 3.54
C ARG A 117 -5.53 -29.54 2.74
N PRO A 118 -6.69 -30.23 2.73
CA PRO A 118 -6.88 -31.45 1.95
C PRO A 118 -6.89 -31.20 0.43
N GLY A 119 -7.05 -29.96 -0.02
CA GLY A 119 -7.08 -29.58 -1.44
C GLY A 119 -6.28 -28.29 -1.70
N ARG A 120 -5.94 -28.07 -2.97
CA ARG A 120 -5.32 -26.82 -3.43
C ARG A 120 -6.30 -25.65 -3.27
N LEU A 121 -5.76 -24.44 -3.21
CA LEU A 121 -6.56 -23.21 -3.32
C LEU A 121 -7.26 -23.14 -4.67
N THR A 122 -8.44 -22.53 -4.73
CA THR A 122 -9.21 -22.32 -5.95
C THR A 122 -8.89 -20.92 -6.50
N PRO A 123 -8.03 -20.77 -7.52
CA PRO A 123 -7.52 -19.46 -7.93
C PRO A 123 -8.59 -18.58 -8.55
N ARG A 124 -8.49 -17.27 -8.28
CA ARG A 124 -9.37 -16.22 -8.81
C ARG A 124 -8.54 -15.12 -9.42
N GLN A 125 -8.90 -14.72 -10.63
CA GLN A 125 -8.16 -13.69 -11.37
C GLN A 125 -9.06 -12.51 -11.70
N ALA A 126 -8.61 -11.31 -11.35
CA ALA A 126 -9.17 -10.07 -11.83
C ALA A 126 -8.54 -9.71 -13.19
N ALA A 127 -9.24 -8.88 -13.97
CA ALA A 127 -8.67 -8.32 -15.19
C ALA A 127 -7.40 -7.54 -14.83
N ALA A 128 -6.35 -7.71 -15.65
CA ALA A 128 -5.13 -6.94 -15.47
C ALA A 128 -5.45 -5.44 -15.60
N PRO A 129 -4.89 -4.58 -14.73
CA PRO A 129 -5.04 -3.14 -14.89
C PRO A 129 -4.45 -2.73 -16.25
N ALA A 130 -5.11 -1.77 -16.90
CA ALA A 130 -4.62 -1.23 -18.15
C ALA A 130 -3.17 -0.72 -17.96
N PRO A 131 -2.26 -0.97 -18.91
CA PRO A 131 -0.90 -0.46 -18.84
C PRO A 131 -0.97 1.06 -18.73
N ARG A 132 -0.51 1.60 -17.60
CA ARG A 132 -0.36 3.05 -17.46
C ARG A 132 0.81 3.48 -18.32
N ALA A 133 0.62 4.55 -19.09
CA ALA A 133 1.72 5.17 -19.81
C ALA A 133 2.81 5.50 -18.78
N ALA A 134 4.04 5.07 -19.06
CA ALA A 134 5.20 5.41 -18.25
C ALA A 134 5.46 6.92 -18.37
N GLY A 135 4.73 7.71 -17.59
CA GLY A 135 5.04 9.12 -17.43
C GLY A 135 6.41 9.21 -16.77
N SER A 136 7.35 9.93 -17.40
CA SER A 136 8.54 10.37 -16.67
C SER A 136 8.03 11.14 -15.45
N GLY A 137 8.32 10.65 -14.24
CA GLY A 137 7.88 11.32 -13.03
C GLY A 137 8.23 12.80 -13.14
N SER A 138 7.24 13.68 -13.00
CA SER A 138 7.37 15.14 -13.19
C SER A 138 8.42 15.79 -12.29
N GLY A 139 9.01 15.03 -11.35
CA GLY A 139 9.88 15.51 -10.29
C GLY A 139 9.13 16.36 -9.26
N VAL A 140 7.80 16.51 -9.39
CA VAL A 140 6.96 17.20 -8.43
C VAL A 140 6.93 16.44 -7.11
N TYR A 141 6.96 17.21 -6.02
CA TYR A 141 6.95 16.68 -4.68
C TYR A 141 6.00 17.48 -3.81
N LEU A 142 5.00 16.79 -3.26
CA LEU A 142 4.13 17.32 -2.23
C LEU A 142 4.64 16.97 -0.82
N GLY A 143 5.28 15.81 -0.66
CA GLY A 143 5.69 15.29 0.65
C GLY A 143 4.62 14.49 1.38
N SER A 144 3.50 14.18 0.73
CA SER A 144 2.45 13.28 1.23
C SER A 144 2.96 11.86 1.47
N ILE A 145 2.46 11.22 2.52
CA ILE A 145 2.62 9.79 2.81
C ILE A 145 1.23 9.16 2.76
N PRO A 146 0.88 8.46 1.66
CA PRO A 146 -0.43 7.83 1.51
C PRO A 146 -0.67 6.71 2.54
N ASP A 147 -1.94 6.51 2.90
CA ASP A 147 -2.42 5.28 3.56
C ASP A 147 -2.79 4.26 2.48
N MET A 148 -1.95 3.25 2.30
CA MET A 148 -2.14 2.25 1.25
C MET A 148 -3.22 1.21 1.57
N GLY A 149 -3.73 1.21 2.81
CA GLY A 149 -4.80 0.34 3.27
C GLY A 149 -6.17 1.02 3.32
N SER A 150 -6.27 2.31 3.03
CA SER A 150 -7.53 3.06 3.13
C SER A 150 -8.58 2.59 2.11
N ASP A 151 -9.84 2.50 2.54
CA ASP A 151 -11.02 2.31 1.67
C ASP A 151 -11.74 3.63 1.35
N VAL A 152 -11.20 4.76 1.83
CA VAL A 152 -11.85 6.07 1.65
C VAL A 152 -11.68 6.54 0.21
N LYS A 153 -12.77 6.99 -0.43
CA LYS A 153 -12.69 7.65 -1.74
C LYS A 153 -11.83 8.92 -1.63
N GLY A 154 -10.70 8.94 -2.32
CA GLY A 154 -9.66 9.97 -2.23
C GLY A 154 -8.30 9.35 -1.92
N MET A 155 -7.32 10.20 -1.59
CA MET A 155 -6.03 9.75 -1.08
C MET A 155 -5.90 10.13 0.40
N GLN A 156 -6.22 9.19 1.28
CA GLN A 156 -5.96 9.35 2.72
C GLN A 156 -4.46 9.36 3.00
N LEU A 157 -4.05 10.19 3.96
CA LEU A 157 -2.67 10.33 4.38
C LEU A 157 -2.44 9.67 5.74
N THR A 158 -1.42 8.82 5.85
CA THR A 158 -0.84 8.43 7.14
C THR A 158 0.02 9.55 7.72
N GLY A 159 0.45 10.49 6.88
CA GLY A 159 1.19 11.67 7.33
C GLY A 159 1.74 12.49 6.18
N VAL A 160 2.57 13.45 6.55
CA VAL A 160 3.37 14.27 5.64
C VAL A 160 4.81 14.25 6.13
N ARG A 161 5.76 14.47 5.23
CA ARG A 161 7.17 14.59 5.60
C ARG A 161 7.44 15.96 6.23
N ALA A 162 8.17 16.00 7.33
CA ALA A 162 8.52 17.25 8.00
C ALA A 162 9.31 18.18 7.05
N GLY A 163 8.96 19.47 7.04
CA GLY A 163 9.53 20.49 6.15
C GLY A 163 9.26 20.26 4.67
N SER A 164 8.21 19.49 4.34
CA SER A 164 7.74 19.33 2.97
C SER A 164 6.68 20.38 2.62
N PRO A 165 6.39 20.61 1.32
CA PRO A 165 5.31 21.50 0.91
C PRO A 165 3.97 21.24 1.58
N ALA A 166 3.61 19.97 1.80
CA ALA A 166 2.40 19.60 2.50
C ALA A 166 2.42 20.04 3.98
N ASP A 167 3.55 19.85 4.65
CA ASP A 167 3.75 20.24 6.05
C ASP A 167 3.69 21.77 6.20
N ASP A 168 4.39 22.50 5.33
CA ASP A 168 4.37 23.97 5.29
C ASP A 168 2.96 24.53 5.03
N ALA A 169 2.15 23.79 4.26
CA ALA A 169 0.75 24.13 3.99
C ALA A 169 -0.24 23.65 5.06
N GLY A 170 0.25 23.03 6.15
CA GLY A 170 -0.57 22.56 7.27
C GLY A 170 -1.41 21.32 6.97
N ILE A 171 -1.08 20.56 5.91
CA ILE A 171 -1.63 19.23 5.62
C ILE A 171 -1.04 18.25 6.64
N ARG A 172 -1.85 17.30 7.12
CA ARG A 172 -1.45 16.41 8.22
C ARG A 172 -1.99 14.99 8.06
N ALA A 173 -1.51 14.09 8.92
CA ALA A 173 -2.04 12.74 9.04
C ALA A 173 -3.56 12.76 9.28
N GLY A 174 -4.28 11.84 8.64
CA GLY A 174 -5.74 11.75 8.69
C GLY A 174 -6.48 12.61 7.66
N ASP A 175 -5.80 13.55 6.99
CA ASP A 175 -6.39 14.26 5.86
C ASP A 175 -6.63 13.31 4.67
N VAL A 176 -7.68 13.56 3.91
CA VAL A 176 -7.99 12.84 2.66
C VAL A 176 -7.99 13.83 1.50
N ILE A 177 -7.05 13.69 0.58
CA ILE A 177 -7.01 14.51 -0.63
C ILE A 177 -8.13 14.07 -1.56
N VAL A 178 -9.04 14.98 -1.89
CA VAL A 178 -10.19 14.73 -2.78
C VAL A 178 -10.12 15.53 -4.07
N ARG A 179 -9.34 16.60 -4.11
CA ARG A 179 -9.05 17.35 -5.33
C ARG A 179 -7.64 17.95 -5.30
N PHE A 180 -6.97 17.90 -6.44
CA PHE A 180 -5.61 18.43 -6.58
C PHE A 180 -5.52 19.25 -7.87
N GLY A 181 -5.34 20.57 -7.74
CA GLY A 181 -5.15 21.46 -8.88
C GLY A 181 -6.26 21.37 -9.93
N GLY A 182 -7.51 21.36 -9.47
CA GLY A 182 -8.65 21.26 -10.37
C GLY A 182 -9.17 19.84 -10.62
N ARG A 183 -8.37 18.80 -10.36
CA ARG A 183 -8.63 17.41 -10.75
C ARG A 183 -9.15 16.59 -9.58
N GLU A 184 -10.20 15.80 -9.80
CA GLU A 184 -10.73 14.88 -8.79
C GLU A 184 -9.68 13.82 -8.44
N VAL A 185 -9.54 13.56 -7.14
CA VAL A 185 -8.70 12.50 -6.59
C VAL A 185 -9.61 11.47 -5.96
N THR A 186 -9.56 10.25 -6.45
CA THR A 186 -10.36 9.13 -5.96
C THR A 186 -9.51 8.01 -5.35
N ASP A 187 -8.22 7.99 -5.68
CA ASP A 187 -7.23 7.01 -5.22
C ASP A 187 -5.79 7.56 -5.43
N ILE A 188 -4.77 6.77 -5.07
CA ILE A 188 -3.36 7.13 -5.27
C ILE A 188 -2.99 7.37 -6.74
N TYR A 189 -3.72 6.75 -7.67
CA TYR A 189 -3.38 6.79 -9.08
C TYR A 189 -3.86 8.07 -9.75
N THR A 190 -5.13 8.41 -9.53
CA THR A 190 -5.71 9.70 -9.92
C THR A 190 -4.97 10.86 -9.25
N TYR A 191 -4.52 10.68 -8.01
CA TYR A 191 -3.61 11.62 -7.35
C TYR A 191 -2.27 11.77 -8.10
N THR A 192 -1.61 10.65 -8.45
CA THR A 192 -0.34 10.67 -9.18
C THR A 192 -0.50 11.32 -10.56
N ASP A 193 -1.58 11.01 -11.27
CA ASP A 193 -1.91 11.62 -12.56
C ASP A 193 -2.18 13.13 -12.41
N ALA A 194 -2.85 13.55 -11.33
CA ALA A 194 -3.06 14.95 -11.03
C ALA A 194 -1.74 15.69 -10.74
N MET A 195 -0.84 15.10 -9.95
CA MET A 195 0.50 15.67 -9.68
C MET A 195 1.33 15.83 -10.95
N ASN A 196 1.24 14.88 -11.90
CA ASN A 196 2.00 14.91 -13.15
C ASN A 196 1.60 16.05 -14.10
N ALA A 197 0.50 16.74 -13.85
CA ALA A 197 0.09 17.92 -14.61
C ALA A 197 0.86 19.19 -14.23
N PHE A 198 1.65 19.16 -13.16
CA PHE A 198 2.33 20.32 -12.58
C PHE A 198 3.85 20.18 -12.61
N LYS A 199 4.54 21.25 -12.25
CA LYS A 199 6.00 21.34 -12.14
C LYS A 199 6.41 21.84 -10.75
N PRO A 200 7.65 21.53 -10.30
CA PRO A 200 8.19 22.15 -9.10
C PRO A 200 8.14 23.67 -9.19
N GLY A 201 7.65 24.32 -8.14
CA GLY A 201 7.44 25.76 -8.04
C GLY A 201 6.00 26.21 -8.33
N ASP A 202 5.16 25.37 -8.94
CA ASP A 202 3.75 25.70 -9.16
C ASP A 202 3.01 25.82 -7.82
N VAL A 203 2.14 26.82 -7.70
CA VAL A 203 1.21 26.95 -6.57
C VAL A 203 -0.10 26.28 -6.95
N VAL A 204 -0.52 25.32 -6.15
CA VAL A 204 -1.66 24.45 -6.45
C VAL A 204 -2.64 24.45 -5.27
N GLU A 205 -3.92 24.57 -5.59
CA GLU A 205 -5.00 24.37 -4.65
C GLU A 205 -5.22 22.87 -4.41
N VAL A 206 -5.21 22.48 -3.13
CA VAL A 206 -5.46 21.11 -2.68
C VAL A 206 -6.70 21.13 -1.79
N GLU A 207 -7.74 20.41 -2.22
CA GLU A 207 -8.95 20.22 -1.44
C GLU A 207 -8.89 18.90 -0.68
N LEU A 208 -9.14 18.98 0.62
CA LEU A 208 -8.97 17.91 1.59
C LEU A 208 -10.27 17.70 2.37
N LEU A 209 -10.51 16.49 2.83
CA LEU A 209 -11.41 16.21 3.94
C LEU A 209 -10.57 15.97 5.20
N ARG A 210 -10.84 16.76 6.23
CA ARG A 210 -10.24 16.65 7.56
C ARG A 210 -11.35 16.42 8.55
N GLU A 211 -11.39 15.23 9.16
CA GLU A 211 -12.47 14.85 10.09
C GLU A 211 -13.87 15.05 9.47
N GLY A 212 -13.98 14.81 8.15
CA GLY A 212 -15.22 15.00 7.37
C GLY A 212 -15.50 16.44 6.92
N GLN A 213 -14.74 17.44 7.37
CA GLN A 213 -14.89 18.82 6.94
C GLN A 213 -13.99 19.15 5.75
N ARG A 214 -14.49 19.95 4.80
CA ARG A 214 -13.69 20.43 3.66
C ARG A 214 -12.68 21.47 4.12
N VAL A 215 -11.43 21.25 3.76
CA VAL A 215 -10.31 22.19 3.96
C VAL A 215 -9.65 22.44 2.61
N VAL A 216 -9.28 23.68 2.34
CA VAL A 216 -8.55 24.07 1.13
C VAL A 216 -7.18 24.60 1.53
N ALA A 217 -6.13 24.04 0.94
CA ALA A 217 -4.75 24.47 1.15
C ALA A 217 -4.16 24.96 -0.17
N GLN A 218 -3.43 26.08 -0.13
CA GLN A 218 -2.61 26.53 -1.24
C GLN A 218 -1.18 26.05 -1.01
N VAL A 219 -0.65 25.24 -1.94
CA VAL A 219 0.62 24.56 -1.75
C VAL A 219 1.59 24.91 -2.88
N THR A 220 2.77 25.40 -2.53
CA THR A 220 3.88 25.57 -3.49
C THR A 220 4.62 24.25 -3.66
N LEU A 221 4.50 23.62 -4.82
CA LEU A 221 5.05 22.28 -5.05
C LEU A 221 6.58 22.27 -5.06
N GLY A 222 7.16 21.27 -4.41
CA GLY A 222 8.61 21.09 -4.34
C GLY A 222 9.16 20.27 -5.50
N ARG A 223 10.49 20.17 -5.56
CA ARG A 223 11.19 19.15 -6.36
C ARG A 223 11.49 17.95 -5.46
N ARG A 224 11.28 16.74 -5.98
CA ARG A 224 11.63 15.50 -5.26
C ARG A 224 13.14 15.51 -4.99
N PRO A 225 13.56 15.43 -3.71
CA PRO A 225 14.97 15.40 -3.33
C PRO A 225 15.66 14.12 -3.79
#